data_AF-A0A956PH05-F1
#
_entry.id   AF-A0A956PH05-F1
#
_cell.length_a   1.000
_cell.length_b   1.000
_cell.length_c   1.000
_cell.angle_alpha   90.00
_cell.angle_beta   90.00
_cell.angle_gamma   90.00
#
_symmetry.space_group_name_H-M   'P 1'
#
loop_
_entity.id
_entity.type
_entity.pdbx_description
1 polymer ?
#
loop_
_entity_poly.entity_id
_entity_poly.type
_entity_poly.pdbx_seq_one_letter_code
_entity_poly.pdbx_strand_id
1 'polypeptide(L)'
;MNEIQRILLAAHDSLVGEVFPSLSAVDIVYGQSFVKFLFFLSTRPTEDDLECMSVIETEMLAHFVDLDVSSEFILGLPPDKRGAICIFQRRKESEKSKPELTTAEAELKDPLERFIRILDACWHDVVGDSTGIVRDDLLNDWLQFHWEFIVESAVSDDYSIVLEPYCEGAETASLRIYDLQRPFTHRICCRPKEGSGLRNLIDQTWFDFPESGLQLDEFVSCILGEWYRIEPPFNAVHLHLPDSEEQPDPDDTPWVFSLGEVSFFLQSIRGT
;
A
#
# COMPACT_ATOMS: atom_id res chain seq x y z
N MET A 1 -0.10 16.73 -20.52
CA MET A 1 0.23 17.02 -19.12
C MET A 1 0.70 18.47 -19.03
N ASN A 2 0.12 19.28 -18.16
CA ASN A 2 0.59 20.66 -17.96
C ASN A 2 1.88 20.67 -17.11
N GLU A 3 2.62 21.78 -17.13
CA GLU A 3 3.94 21.89 -16.49
C GLU A 3 3.87 21.65 -14.98
N ILE A 4 2.84 22.17 -14.32
CA ILE A 4 2.60 21.93 -12.89
C ILE A 4 2.37 20.44 -12.57
N GLN A 5 1.62 19.70 -13.40
CA GLN A 5 1.44 18.25 -13.20
C GLN A 5 2.76 17.50 -13.32
N ARG A 6 3.64 17.90 -14.25
CA ARG A 6 4.98 17.31 -14.38
C ARG A 6 5.83 17.56 -13.14
N ILE A 7 5.81 18.79 -12.62
CA ILE A 7 6.55 19.17 -11.41
C ILE A 7 6.04 18.37 -10.20
N LEU A 8 4.72 18.26 -10.04
CA LEU A 8 4.14 17.52 -8.93
C LEU A 8 4.44 16.02 -9.00
N LEU A 9 4.38 15.41 -10.19
CA LEU A 9 4.72 14.00 -10.37
C LEU A 9 6.20 13.74 -10.06
N ALA A 10 7.11 14.51 -10.65
CA ALA A 10 8.54 14.38 -10.37
C ALA A 10 8.86 14.60 -8.88
N ALA A 11 8.18 15.54 -8.23
CA ALA A 11 8.36 15.76 -6.81
C ALA A 11 7.83 14.60 -5.95
N HIS A 12 6.74 13.96 -6.36
CA HIS A 12 6.26 12.73 -5.73
C HIS A 12 7.24 11.57 -5.94
N ASP A 13 7.73 11.39 -7.17
CA ASP A 13 8.71 10.35 -7.52
C ASP A 13 10.01 10.55 -6.71
N SER A 14 10.49 11.79 -6.58
CA SER A 14 11.70 12.11 -5.79
C SER A 14 11.57 11.81 -4.30
N LEU A 15 10.34 11.75 -3.77
CA LEU A 15 10.09 11.39 -2.37
C LEU A 15 10.09 9.87 -2.13
N VAL A 16 9.98 9.05 -3.17
CA VAL A 16 9.90 7.59 -3.04
C VAL A 16 11.24 7.06 -2.52
N GLY A 17 11.20 6.42 -1.34
CA GLY A 17 12.40 5.91 -0.67
C GLY A 17 13.10 6.91 0.25
N GLU A 18 12.76 8.21 0.16
CA GLU A 18 13.44 9.30 0.87
C GLU A 18 12.59 9.92 2.00
N VAL A 19 11.52 9.25 2.42
CA VAL A 19 10.69 9.69 3.56
C VAL A 19 11.31 9.19 4.86
N PHE A 20 11.76 10.11 5.72
CA PHE A 20 12.46 9.80 6.97
C PHE A 20 11.61 10.09 8.23
N PRO A 21 11.95 9.51 9.41
CA PRO A 21 11.11 9.54 10.61
C PRO A 21 10.76 10.94 11.12
N SER A 22 11.70 11.89 11.04
CA SER A 22 11.47 13.26 11.52
C SER A 22 10.58 14.08 10.57
N LEU A 23 10.37 13.64 9.33
CA LEU A 23 9.59 14.36 8.32
C LEU A 23 8.09 14.33 8.61
N SER A 24 7.51 15.50 8.93
CA SER A 24 6.09 15.68 9.24
C SER A 24 5.26 16.11 8.03
N ALA A 25 5.80 16.93 7.13
CA ALA A 25 5.15 17.32 5.89
C ALA A 25 6.15 17.83 4.87
N VAL A 26 5.79 17.79 3.60
CA VAL A 26 6.53 18.46 2.52
C VAL A 26 5.56 19.32 1.74
N ASP A 27 5.88 20.60 1.66
CA ASP A 27 5.22 21.54 0.77
C ASP A 27 6.15 21.91 -0.39
N ILE A 28 5.56 22.21 -1.54
CA ILE A 28 6.25 22.76 -2.71
C ILE A 28 5.79 24.18 -2.97
N VAL A 29 6.76 25.06 -3.16
CA VAL A 29 6.58 26.38 -3.79
C VAL A 29 7.30 26.34 -5.13
N TYR A 30 6.61 26.71 -6.21
CA TYR A 30 7.19 26.68 -7.55
C TYR A 30 6.91 27.99 -8.29
N GLY A 31 7.79 28.31 -9.24
CA GLY A 31 7.64 29.41 -10.19
C GLY A 31 8.05 28.99 -11.59
N GLN A 32 8.26 29.96 -12.48
CA GLN A 32 8.64 29.68 -13.87
C GLN A 32 10.06 29.10 -14.03
N SER A 33 10.92 29.29 -13.04
CA SER A 33 12.35 28.91 -13.11
C SER A 33 12.86 28.29 -11.81
N PHE A 34 11.98 27.95 -10.87
CA PHE A 34 12.39 27.41 -9.58
C PHE A 34 11.36 26.47 -8.99
N VAL A 35 11.85 25.53 -8.19
CA VAL A 35 11.07 24.68 -7.29
C VAL A 35 11.76 24.71 -5.94
N LYS A 36 10.97 24.95 -4.89
CA LYS A 36 11.45 24.94 -3.52
C LYS A 36 10.64 23.95 -2.68
N PHE A 37 11.35 23.01 -2.06
CA PHE A 37 10.80 22.11 -1.07
C PHE A 37 10.85 22.74 0.32
N LEU A 38 9.76 22.62 1.06
CA LEU A 38 9.65 23.02 2.46
C LEU A 38 9.39 21.76 3.29
N PHE A 39 10.43 21.29 3.96
CA PHE A 39 10.40 20.10 4.80
C PHE A 39 10.03 20.48 6.23
N PHE A 40 8.83 20.11 6.67
CA PHE A 40 8.41 20.31 8.05
C PHE A 40 8.85 19.12 8.89
N LEU A 41 9.66 19.36 9.92
CA LEU A 41 10.26 18.31 10.75
C LEU A 41 9.76 18.36 12.19
N SER A 42 9.47 17.20 12.77
CA SER A 42 9.05 17.07 14.18
C SER A 42 10.22 17.26 15.15
N THR A 43 11.43 16.90 14.72
CA THR A 43 12.68 17.04 15.48
C THR A 43 13.75 17.72 14.63
N ARG A 44 14.89 18.07 15.25
CA ARG A 44 16.05 18.54 14.48
C ARG A 44 16.54 17.44 13.53
N PRO A 45 16.91 17.78 12.29
CA PRO A 45 17.38 16.78 11.32
C PRO A 45 18.72 16.19 11.77
N THR A 46 18.89 14.88 11.54
CA THR A 46 20.17 14.18 11.61
C THR A 46 20.99 14.41 10.33
N GLU A 47 22.22 13.89 10.25
CA GLU A 47 22.98 13.91 8.99
C GLU A 47 22.27 13.07 7.92
N ASP A 48 21.73 11.90 8.29
CA ASP A 48 20.96 11.03 7.40
C ASP A 48 19.71 11.75 6.85
N ASP A 49 18.97 12.48 7.69
CA ASP A 49 17.78 13.24 7.25
C ASP A 49 18.16 14.30 6.19
N LEU A 50 19.33 14.95 6.34
CA LEU A 50 19.84 15.93 5.37
C LEU A 50 20.32 15.27 4.08
N GLU A 51 20.83 14.04 4.15
CA GLU A 51 21.19 13.25 2.98
C GLU A 51 19.94 12.92 2.16
N CYS A 52 18.87 12.43 2.80
CA CYS A 52 17.60 12.16 2.12
C CYS A 52 17.03 13.42 1.43
N MET A 53 17.06 14.56 2.12
CA MET A 53 16.66 15.85 1.52
C MET A 53 17.49 16.21 0.28
N SER A 54 18.79 15.91 0.29
CA SER A 54 19.70 16.18 -0.84
C SER A 54 19.47 15.21 -2.01
N VAL A 55 19.09 13.96 -1.73
CA VAL A 55 18.69 12.99 -2.76
C VAL A 55 17.42 13.48 -3.45
N ILE A 56 16.41 13.92 -2.69
CA ILE A 56 15.16 14.49 -3.24
C ILE A 56 15.45 15.67 -4.19
N GLU A 57 16.34 16.59 -3.80
CA GLU A 57 16.77 17.69 -4.68
C GLU A 57 17.43 17.18 -5.97
N THR A 58 18.31 16.19 -5.85
CA THR A 58 19.07 15.64 -6.98
C THR A 58 18.17 14.93 -7.97
N GLU A 59 17.22 14.12 -7.49
CA GLU A 59 16.21 13.45 -8.33
C GLU A 59 15.33 14.50 -9.04
N MET A 60 14.91 15.55 -8.34
CA MET A 60 14.12 16.62 -8.96
C MET A 60 14.90 17.36 -10.06
N LEU A 61 16.20 17.60 -9.86
CA LEU A 61 17.08 18.19 -10.88
C LEU A 61 17.25 17.27 -12.11
N ALA A 62 17.25 15.95 -11.91
CA ALA A 62 17.32 14.98 -13.01
C ALA A 62 16.09 15.07 -13.94
N HIS A 63 14.92 15.43 -13.39
CA HIS A 63 13.71 15.67 -14.17
C HIS A 63 13.69 17.03 -14.88
N PHE A 64 14.38 18.04 -14.34
CA PHE A 64 14.33 19.42 -14.84
C PHE A 64 15.69 20.13 -14.80
N VAL A 65 16.40 20.11 -15.93
CA VAL A 65 17.73 20.72 -16.08
C VAL A 65 17.71 22.26 -15.99
N ASP A 66 16.57 22.87 -16.28
CA ASP A 66 16.43 24.35 -16.35
C ASP A 66 15.79 24.97 -15.10
N LEU A 67 15.46 24.18 -14.07
CA LEU A 67 14.85 24.67 -12.84
C LEU A 67 15.89 24.77 -11.72
N ASP A 68 15.86 25.89 -11.00
CA ASP A 68 16.57 26.03 -9.74
C ASP A 68 15.82 25.25 -8.65
N VAL A 69 16.41 24.16 -8.17
CA VAL A 69 15.82 23.32 -7.11
C VAL A 69 16.53 23.63 -5.79
N SER A 70 15.74 23.91 -4.76
CA SER A 70 16.26 24.14 -3.41
C SER A 70 15.34 23.57 -2.35
N SER A 71 15.88 23.35 -1.16
CA SER A 71 15.12 22.95 0.02
C SER A 71 15.34 23.89 1.19
N GLU A 72 14.35 23.92 2.07
CA GLU A 72 14.45 24.49 3.40
C GLU A 72 13.75 23.55 4.38
N PHE A 73 14.31 23.35 5.57
CA PHE A 73 13.61 22.66 6.65
C PHE A 73 13.06 23.65 7.67
N ILE A 74 11.90 23.29 8.23
CA ILE A 74 11.16 24.08 9.21
C ILE A 74 10.85 23.16 10.39
N LEU A 75 11.26 23.55 11.59
CA LEU A 75 10.94 22.79 12.80
C LEU A 75 9.51 23.06 13.24
N GLY A 76 8.72 22.01 13.37
CA GLY A 76 7.33 22.04 13.80
C GLY A 76 6.34 21.66 12.71
N LEU A 77 5.07 21.88 13.00
CA LEU A 77 3.97 21.50 12.13
C LEU A 77 3.73 22.56 11.04
N PRO A 78 3.24 22.15 9.86
CA PRO A 78 2.83 23.08 8.82
C PRO A 78 1.67 23.97 9.31
N PRO A 79 1.58 25.22 8.84
CA PRO A 79 0.51 26.15 9.22
C PRO A 79 -0.85 25.69 8.65
N ASP A 80 -1.95 26.01 9.35
CA ASP A 80 -3.31 25.62 8.94
C ASP A 80 -3.73 26.25 7.59
N LYS A 81 -3.19 27.43 7.27
CA LYS A 81 -3.30 28.04 5.94
C LYS A 81 -1.97 27.93 5.23
N ARG A 82 -1.89 27.03 4.25
CA ARG A 82 -0.70 26.83 3.44
C ARG A 82 -0.70 27.80 2.24
N GLY A 83 0.43 28.45 2.02
CA GLY A 83 0.70 29.24 0.79
C GLY A 83 1.38 28.43 -0.31
N ALA A 84 1.45 27.11 -0.14
CA ALA A 84 2.22 26.16 -0.91
C ALA A 84 1.38 24.89 -1.17
N ILE A 85 1.80 24.05 -2.12
CA ILE A 85 1.13 22.78 -2.42
C ILE A 85 1.71 21.69 -1.51
N CYS A 86 0.85 21.07 -0.70
CA CYS A 86 1.23 19.91 0.11
C CYS A 86 1.33 18.67 -0.77
N ILE A 87 2.52 18.07 -0.80
CA ILE A 87 2.77 16.79 -1.49
C ILE A 87 2.91 15.62 -0.51
N PHE A 88 3.19 15.91 0.77
CA PHE A 88 3.26 14.93 1.84
C PHE A 88 2.83 15.55 3.17
N GLN A 89 2.06 14.83 3.98
CA GLN A 89 1.77 15.21 5.37
C GLN A 89 1.46 13.96 6.21
N ARG A 90 2.18 13.78 7.33
CA ARG A 90 1.78 12.84 8.39
C ARG A 90 0.53 13.36 9.10
N ARG A 91 -0.45 12.49 9.31
CA ARG A 91 -1.66 12.81 10.09
C ARG A 91 -1.29 13.12 11.54
N LYS A 92 -1.96 14.12 12.14
CA LYS A 92 -1.77 14.47 13.57
C LYS A 92 -2.48 13.43 14.44
N GLU A 93 -1.81 12.99 15.49
CA GLU A 93 -2.30 12.03 16.52
C GLU A 93 -3.49 12.52 17.37
N SER A 94 -4.06 13.71 17.15
CA SER A 94 -5.12 14.23 18.00
C SER A 94 -6.51 13.90 17.46
N GLU A 95 -7.21 13.06 18.24
CA GLU A 95 -8.58 12.55 18.11
C GLU A 95 -8.70 11.20 17.39
N LYS A 96 -8.46 10.10 18.12
CA LYS A 96 -9.33 8.92 18.03
C LYS A 96 -9.28 8.11 19.34
N SER A 97 -10.45 8.05 19.97
CA SER A 97 -10.85 7.01 20.92
C SER A 97 -10.54 5.62 20.34
N LYS A 98 -10.03 4.72 21.18
CA LYS A 98 -9.86 3.28 20.89
C LYS A 98 -10.98 2.77 19.97
N PRO A 99 -10.68 2.25 18.77
CA PRO A 99 -11.72 1.69 17.92
C PRO A 99 -12.21 0.38 18.54
N GLU A 100 -13.50 0.32 18.82
CA GLU A 100 -14.21 -0.96 19.00
C GLU A 100 -14.20 -1.69 17.65
N LEU A 101 -14.05 -3.02 17.69
CA LEU A 101 -13.82 -3.92 16.53
C LEU A 101 -14.81 -3.77 15.35
N THR A 102 -15.97 -3.13 15.54
CA THR A 102 -16.95 -2.83 14.48
C THR A 102 -16.52 -1.69 13.55
N THR A 103 -15.53 -0.88 13.94
CA THR A 103 -15.02 0.25 13.15
C THR A 103 -13.97 -0.19 12.12
N ALA A 104 -13.22 -1.27 12.41
CA ALA A 104 -12.08 -1.71 11.60
C ALA A 104 -12.46 -2.31 10.23
N GLU A 105 -13.61 -2.99 10.12
CA GLU A 105 -14.08 -3.53 8.83
C GLU A 105 -14.51 -2.42 7.86
N ALA A 106 -15.10 -1.34 8.40
CA ALA A 106 -15.48 -0.17 7.63
C ALA A 106 -14.24 0.63 7.16
N GLU A 107 -13.17 0.62 7.96
CA GLU A 107 -11.91 1.30 7.64
C GLU A 107 -11.13 0.62 6.51
N LEU A 108 -11.28 -0.69 6.28
CA LEU A 108 -10.59 -1.42 5.20
C LEU A 108 -11.26 -1.37 3.83
N LYS A 109 -12.58 -1.18 3.77
CA LYS A 109 -13.31 -1.28 2.50
C LYS A 109 -12.83 -0.28 1.44
N ASP A 110 -12.77 1.01 1.80
CA ASP A 110 -12.34 2.07 0.88
C ASP A 110 -10.88 1.93 0.39
N PRO A 111 -9.87 1.68 1.26
CA PRO A 111 -8.50 1.47 0.78
C PRO A 111 -8.36 0.24 -0.11
N LEU A 112 -9.02 -0.89 0.20
CA LEU A 112 -8.98 -2.06 -0.67
C LEU A 112 -9.66 -1.80 -2.03
N GLU A 113 -10.82 -1.14 -2.05
CA GLU A 113 -11.47 -0.74 -3.30
C GLU A 113 -10.61 0.25 -4.11
N ARG A 114 -9.84 1.14 -3.46
CA ARG A 114 -8.87 2.02 -4.14
C ARG A 114 -7.73 1.22 -4.74
N PHE A 115 -7.18 0.27 -3.99
CA PHE A 115 -6.10 -0.59 -4.44
C PHE A 115 -6.53 -1.39 -5.67
N ILE A 116 -7.69 -2.07 -5.61
CA ILE A 116 -8.27 -2.80 -6.76
C ILE A 116 -8.45 -1.89 -7.98
N ARG A 117 -8.93 -0.65 -7.81
CA ARG A 117 -9.05 0.30 -8.93
C ARG A 117 -7.70 0.65 -9.56
N ILE A 118 -6.64 0.74 -8.77
CA ILE A 118 -5.28 0.94 -9.29
C ILE A 118 -4.82 -0.30 -10.05
N LEU A 119 -5.07 -1.50 -9.52
CA LEU A 119 -4.79 -2.74 -10.23
C LEU A 119 -5.51 -2.75 -11.58
N ASP A 120 -6.83 -2.58 -11.61
CA ASP A 120 -7.62 -2.56 -12.85
C ASP A 120 -7.14 -1.51 -13.86
N ALA A 121 -6.75 -0.32 -13.39
CA ALA A 121 -6.40 0.80 -14.26
C ALA A 121 -4.97 0.70 -14.82
N CYS A 122 -4.02 0.21 -14.03
CA CYS A 122 -2.59 0.32 -14.34
C CYS A 122 -1.95 -1.03 -14.69
N TRP A 123 -2.64 -2.17 -14.48
CA TRP A 123 -2.06 -3.51 -14.65
C TRP A 123 -1.34 -3.67 -16.00
N HIS A 124 -2.02 -3.37 -17.11
CA HIS A 124 -1.45 -3.58 -18.44
C HIS A 124 -0.25 -2.68 -18.73
N ASP A 125 -0.19 -1.47 -18.15
CA ASP A 125 0.92 -0.54 -18.33
C ASP A 125 2.16 -0.98 -17.53
N VAL A 126 1.95 -1.59 -16.36
CA VAL A 126 3.02 -2.06 -15.47
C VAL A 126 3.55 -3.42 -15.92
N VAL A 127 2.63 -4.33 -16.21
CA VAL A 127 2.95 -5.70 -16.61
C VAL A 127 3.56 -5.73 -18.01
N GLY A 128 3.07 -4.87 -18.92
CA GLY A 128 3.64 -4.64 -20.25
C GLY A 128 3.94 -5.89 -21.09
N ASP A 129 4.74 -5.70 -22.14
CA ASP A 129 5.32 -6.77 -22.98
C ASP A 129 6.60 -7.38 -22.37
N SER A 130 6.95 -7.00 -21.15
CA SER A 130 8.13 -7.49 -20.43
C SER A 130 8.05 -9.01 -20.28
N THR A 131 9.14 -9.73 -20.53
CA THR A 131 9.20 -11.20 -20.35
C THR A 131 10.37 -11.58 -19.43
N GLY A 132 10.13 -12.43 -18.44
CA GLY A 132 11.16 -13.06 -17.59
C GLY A 132 11.23 -12.51 -16.16
N ILE A 133 12.19 -13.03 -15.38
CA ILE A 133 12.34 -12.83 -13.92
C ILE A 133 12.30 -11.36 -13.48
N VAL A 134 12.88 -10.44 -14.26
CA VAL A 134 12.88 -9.00 -13.96
C VAL A 134 11.47 -8.39 -13.91
N ARG A 135 10.50 -9.01 -14.61
CA ARG A 135 9.09 -8.61 -14.56
C ARG A 135 8.45 -8.95 -13.23
N ASP A 136 8.75 -10.13 -12.69
CA ASP A 136 8.08 -10.63 -11.49
C ASP A 136 8.53 -9.82 -10.27
N ASP A 137 9.83 -9.53 -10.16
CA ASP A 137 10.36 -8.64 -9.12
C ASP A 137 9.78 -7.21 -9.23
N LEU A 138 9.74 -6.63 -10.44
CA LEU A 138 9.19 -5.29 -10.64
C LEU A 138 7.68 -5.23 -10.35
N LEU A 139 6.94 -6.28 -10.72
CA LEU A 139 5.52 -6.38 -10.46
C LEU A 139 5.26 -6.50 -8.95
N ASN A 140 5.99 -7.36 -8.25
CA ASN A 140 5.90 -7.53 -6.81
C ASN A 140 6.24 -6.22 -6.08
N ASP A 141 7.28 -5.51 -6.52
CA ASP A 141 7.66 -4.19 -6.02
C ASP A 141 6.55 -3.15 -6.22
N TRP A 142 5.97 -3.12 -7.42
CA TRP A 142 4.89 -2.21 -7.75
C TRP A 142 3.63 -2.49 -6.92
N LEU A 143 3.27 -3.77 -6.78
CA LEU A 143 2.14 -4.21 -5.97
C LEU A 143 2.34 -3.84 -4.50
N GLN A 144 3.50 -4.20 -3.94
CA GLN A 144 3.82 -3.94 -2.54
C GLN A 144 3.89 -2.43 -2.25
N PHE A 145 4.46 -1.61 -3.14
CA PHE A 145 4.47 -0.16 -2.97
C PHE A 145 3.06 0.42 -2.90
N HIS A 146 2.17 0.03 -3.82
CA HIS A 146 0.79 0.53 -3.82
C HIS A 146 -0.02 -0.02 -2.64
N TRP A 147 0.28 -1.24 -2.18
CA TRP A 147 -0.30 -1.81 -0.97
C TRP A 147 0.08 -1.00 0.28
N GLU A 148 1.38 -0.75 0.47
CA GLU A 148 1.89 0.07 1.57
C GLU A 148 1.27 1.48 1.55
N PHE A 149 1.23 2.09 0.37
CA PHE A 149 0.75 3.45 0.21
C PHE A 149 -0.76 3.60 0.40
N ILE A 150 -1.57 2.66 -0.09
CA ILE A 150 -3.04 2.79 -0.10
C ILE A 150 -3.66 2.08 1.09
N VAL A 151 -3.20 0.86 1.37
CA VAL A 151 -3.82 -0.03 2.36
C VAL A 151 -3.15 0.17 3.70
N GLU A 152 -1.86 -0.12 3.83
CA GLU A 152 -1.18 -0.06 5.14
C GLU A 152 -1.27 1.33 5.78
N SER A 153 -1.06 2.39 4.99
CA SER A 153 -1.18 3.78 5.46
C SER A 153 -2.58 4.16 5.96
N ALA A 154 -3.62 3.43 5.53
CA ALA A 154 -4.98 3.63 5.98
C ALA A 154 -5.29 2.87 7.28
N VAL A 155 -4.51 1.83 7.61
CA VAL A 155 -4.79 0.92 8.73
C VAL A 155 -4.10 1.36 10.02
N SER A 156 -2.91 1.94 9.95
CA SER A 156 -2.18 2.43 11.12
C SER A 156 -1.57 3.80 10.88
N ASP A 157 -2.10 4.82 11.59
CA ASP A 157 -1.49 6.16 11.59
C ASP A 157 -0.27 6.22 12.55
N ASP A 158 -0.24 5.38 13.60
CA ASP A 158 0.77 5.33 14.67
C ASP A 158 1.72 4.12 14.59
N TYR A 159 1.62 3.34 13.51
CA TYR A 159 2.35 2.09 13.31
C TYR A 159 2.12 1.05 14.42
N SER A 160 1.04 1.11 15.19
CA SER A 160 0.65 0.02 16.09
C SER A 160 0.27 -1.26 15.32
N ILE A 161 -0.17 -1.10 14.07
CA ILE A 161 -0.52 -2.16 13.14
C ILE A 161 0.53 -2.19 12.02
N VAL A 162 1.17 -3.35 11.85
CA VAL A 162 2.09 -3.66 10.76
C VAL A 162 1.46 -4.84 10.02
N LEU A 163 1.09 -4.64 8.75
CA LEU A 163 0.44 -5.67 7.94
C LEU A 163 1.47 -6.62 7.33
N GLU A 164 1.10 -7.89 7.19
CA GLU A 164 1.78 -8.81 6.27
C GLU A 164 1.81 -8.23 4.85
N PRO A 165 2.87 -8.52 4.07
CA PRO A 165 2.98 -8.09 2.69
C PRO A 165 1.86 -8.69 1.84
N TYR A 166 1.58 -8.02 0.72
CA TYR A 166 0.58 -8.48 -0.24
C TYR A 166 1.21 -9.42 -1.28
N CYS A 167 0.56 -10.54 -1.58
CA CYS A 167 1.11 -11.63 -2.40
C CYS A 167 2.45 -12.16 -1.86
N GLU A 168 3.37 -12.54 -2.75
CA GLU A 168 4.76 -12.88 -2.43
C GLU A 168 5.57 -11.68 -1.91
N GLY A 169 5.08 -10.45 -2.16
CA GLY A 169 5.64 -9.20 -1.66
C GLY A 169 7.11 -8.98 -2.00
N ALA A 170 7.77 -8.15 -1.19
CA ALA A 170 9.23 -8.11 -1.10
C ALA A 170 9.66 -9.15 -0.05
N GLU A 171 10.44 -10.15 -0.44
CA GLU A 171 10.81 -11.36 0.33
C GLU A 171 11.32 -11.14 1.77
N THR A 172 11.53 -9.90 2.21
CA THR A 172 12.19 -9.58 3.48
C THR A 172 11.53 -8.49 4.33
N ALA A 173 10.56 -7.70 3.82
CA ALA A 173 9.92 -6.64 4.59
C ALA A 173 8.66 -6.07 3.89
N SER A 174 7.54 -5.95 4.63
CA SER A 174 6.59 -4.85 4.39
C SER A 174 7.13 -3.64 5.17
N LEU A 175 6.96 -2.43 4.64
CA LEU A 175 7.49 -1.16 5.14
C LEU A 175 8.84 -0.75 4.53
N ARG A 176 8.92 -0.59 3.20
CA ARG A 176 10.01 0.21 2.58
C ARG A 176 10.04 1.65 3.08
N ILE A 177 8.91 2.13 3.61
CA ILE A 177 8.71 3.54 3.98
C ILE A 177 9.01 3.84 5.46
N TYR A 178 9.04 2.84 6.37
CA TYR A 178 9.00 3.15 7.81
C TYR A 178 9.95 2.36 8.74
N ASP A 179 10.12 1.03 8.62
CA ASP A 179 11.07 0.24 9.43
C ASP A 179 11.17 -1.23 8.93
N LEU A 180 12.24 -1.57 8.21
CA LEU A 180 12.45 -2.88 7.57
C LEU A 180 12.62 -4.07 8.53
N GLN A 181 12.65 -3.86 9.85
CA GLN A 181 12.95 -4.92 10.83
C GLN A 181 11.78 -5.22 11.78
N ARG A 182 10.63 -4.55 11.60
CA ARG A 182 9.51 -4.71 12.51
C ARG A 182 8.66 -5.93 12.15
N PRO A 183 8.35 -6.83 13.10
CA PRO A 183 7.51 -7.99 12.81
C PRO A 183 6.08 -7.55 12.48
N PHE A 184 5.45 -8.27 11.55
CA PHE A 184 4.03 -8.10 11.24
C PHE A 184 3.18 -8.37 12.48
N THR A 185 2.23 -7.49 12.75
CA THR A 185 1.34 -7.61 13.91
C THR A 185 -0.08 -8.01 13.50
N HIS A 186 -0.44 -7.80 12.24
CA HIS A 186 -1.77 -8.09 11.71
C HIS A 186 -1.71 -8.58 10.26
N ARG A 187 -2.79 -9.20 9.83
CA ARG A 187 -3.06 -9.57 8.44
C ARG A 187 -4.50 -9.20 8.07
N ILE A 188 -4.76 -9.11 6.78
CA ILE A 188 -6.12 -8.92 6.26
C ILE A 188 -6.75 -10.28 6.03
N CYS A 189 -7.90 -10.49 6.65
CA CYS A 189 -8.68 -11.72 6.50
C CYS A 189 -10.04 -11.41 5.85
N CYS A 190 -10.60 -12.46 5.25
CA CYS A 190 -11.90 -12.47 4.60
C CYS A 190 -12.88 -13.38 5.35
N ARG A 191 -14.16 -12.99 5.34
CA ARG A 191 -15.29 -13.82 5.77
C ARG A 191 -16.51 -13.60 4.87
N PRO A 192 -17.50 -14.51 4.86
CA PRO A 192 -18.73 -14.31 4.11
C PRO A 192 -19.49 -13.08 4.63
N LYS A 193 -20.04 -12.25 3.73
CA LYS A 193 -20.92 -11.13 4.09
C LYS A 193 -22.23 -11.63 4.72
N GLU A 194 -22.74 -12.75 4.22
CA GLU A 194 -23.97 -13.39 4.66
C GLU A 194 -23.73 -14.88 4.89
N GLY A 195 -24.25 -15.42 5.99
CA GLY A 195 -24.10 -16.84 6.32
C GLY A 195 -22.71 -17.20 6.87
N SER A 196 -22.39 -18.49 6.84
CA SER A 196 -21.16 -19.08 7.38
C SER A 196 -20.24 -19.69 6.32
N GLY A 197 -20.61 -19.63 5.04
CA GLY A 197 -19.86 -20.27 3.98
C GLY A 197 -20.10 -19.64 2.63
N LEU A 198 -19.25 -19.98 1.66
CA LEU A 198 -19.34 -19.53 0.26
C LEU A 198 -19.07 -20.69 -0.69
N ARG A 199 -19.46 -20.54 -1.95
CA ARG A 199 -19.04 -21.46 -3.02
C ARG A 199 -17.72 -21.02 -3.60
N ASN A 200 -16.77 -21.93 -3.72
CA ASN A 200 -15.58 -21.71 -4.50
C ASN A 200 -15.98 -21.49 -5.97
N LEU A 201 -15.46 -20.43 -6.59
CA LEU A 201 -15.79 -20.06 -7.96
C LEU A 201 -15.30 -21.09 -8.98
N ILE A 202 -14.23 -21.83 -8.67
CA ILE A 202 -13.58 -22.75 -9.61
C ILE A 202 -14.33 -24.08 -9.71
N ASP A 203 -14.46 -24.82 -8.61
CA ASP A 203 -15.04 -26.17 -8.60
C ASP A 203 -16.50 -26.21 -8.11
N GLN A 204 -17.05 -25.07 -7.68
CA GLN A 204 -18.39 -24.93 -7.10
C GLN A 204 -18.59 -25.64 -5.76
N THR A 205 -17.52 -26.12 -5.14
CA THR A 205 -17.58 -26.76 -3.82
C THR A 205 -17.97 -25.72 -2.76
N TRP A 206 -18.83 -26.13 -1.84
CA TRP A 206 -19.22 -25.29 -0.69
C TRP A 206 -18.11 -25.35 0.38
N PHE A 207 -17.67 -24.18 0.83
CA PHE A 207 -16.68 -24.04 1.87
C PHE A 207 -17.28 -23.34 3.09
N ASP A 208 -17.19 -23.99 4.25
CA ASP A 208 -17.59 -23.41 5.53
C ASP A 208 -16.42 -22.63 6.12
N PHE A 209 -16.58 -21.31 6.26
CA PHE A 209 -15.54 -20.43 6.77
C PHE A 209 -15.38 -20.61 8.28
N PRO A 210 -14.12 -20.68 8.79
CA PRO A 210 -13.89 -20.62 10.23
C PRO A 210 -14.31 -19.26 10.78
N GLU A 211 -14.70 -19.20 12.06
CA GLU A 211 -15.07 -17.92 12.71
C GLU A 211 -13.93 -16.88 12.67
N SER A 212 -12.68 -17.36 12.64
CA SER A 212 -11.48 -16.54 12.51
C SER A 212 -11.28 -15.94 11.12
N GLY A 213 -12.08 -16.33 10.12
CA GLY A 213 -11.88 -16.04 8.71
C GLY A 213 -10.64 -16.71 8.12
N LEU A 214 -10.42 -16.44 6.84
CA LEU A 214 -9.24 -16.88 6.09
C LEU A 214 -8.40 -15.70 5.64
N GLN A 215 -7.10 -15.87 5.55
CA GLN A 215 -6.19 -14.81 5.12
C GLN A 215 -6.41 -14.48 3.64
N LEU A 216 -6.44 -13.19 3.32
CA LEU A 216 -6.33 -12.72 1.95
C LEU A 216 -4.92 -13.00 1.45
N ASP A 217 -4.80 -13.71 0.34
CA ASP A 217 -3.54 -13.89 -0.37
C ASP A 217 -3.42 -12.79 -1.44
N GLU A 218 -4.34 -12.81 -2.41
CA GLU A 218 -4.33 -11.86 -3.52
C GLU A 218 -5.73 -11.59 -4.11
N PHE A 219 -5.86 -10.46 -4.81
CA PHE A 219 -6.99 -10.17 -5.68
C PHE A 219 -6.76 -10.78 -7.05
N VAL A 220 -7.80 -11.40 -7.61
CA VAL A 220 -7.72 -12.12 -8.88
C VAL A 220 -8.95 -11.88 -9.75
N SER A 221 -8.86 -12.21 -11.02
CA SER A 221 -10.02 -12.41 -11.89
C SER A 221 -10.44 -13.86 -11.89
N CYS A 222 -11.74 -14.12 -11.73
CA CYS A 222 -12.29 -15.45 -11.88
C CYS A 222 -13.67 -15.41 -12.54
N ILE A 223 -13.86 -16.30 -13.50
CA ILE A 223 -15.16 -16.62 -14.10
C ILE A 223 -15.59 -17.96 -13.54
N LEU A 224 -16.89 -18.10 -13.22
CA LEU A 224 -17.46 -19.31 -12.65
C LEU A 224 -17.09 -20.57 -13.46
N GLY A 225 -16.43 -21.53 -12.82
CA GLY A 225 -16.02 -22.78 -13.45
C GLY A 225 -14.67 -22.72 -14.20
N GLU A 226 -13.96 -21.59 -14.16
CA GLU A 226 -12.65 -21.42 -14.78
C GLU A 226 -11.56 -21.23 -13.72
N TRP A 227 -10.31 -21.50 -14.11
CA TRP A 227 -9.15 -21.14 -13.29
C TRP A 227 -9.03 -19.62 -13.18
N TYR A 228 -8.65 -19.15 -11.99
CA TYR A 228 -8.42 -17.74 -11.75
C TYR A 228 -7.19 -17.25 -12.53
N ARG A 229 -7.11 -15.93 -12.68
CA ARG A 229 -5.98 -15.26 -13.30
C ARG A 229 -5.61 -14.03 -12.49
N ILE A 230 -4.32 -13.77 -12.38
CA ILE A 230 -3.81 -12.52 -11.81
C ILE A 230 -3.78 -11.49 -12.94
N GLU A 231 -4.95 -10.96 -13.32
CA GLU A 231 -5.14 -9.88 -14.29
C GLU A 231 -6.51 -9.21 -14.09
N PRO A 232 -6.74 -7.98 -14.61
CA PRO A 232 -8.05 -7.37 -14.61
C PRO A 232 -9.09 -8.17 -15.41
N PRO A 233 -10.38 -8.13 -15.04
CA PRO A 233 -10.93 -7.40 -13.91
C PRO A 233 -10.72 -8.16 -12.59
N PHE A 234 -10.20 -7.47 -11.56
CA PHE A 234 -9.98 -8.03 -10.23
C PHE A 234 -11.31 -8.17 -9.44
N ASN A 235 -12.08 -9.20 -9.78
CA ASN A 235 -13.45 -9.42 -9.33
C ASN A 235 -13.60 -10.50 -8.23
N ALA A 236 -12.49 -11.13 -7.83
CA ALA A 236 -12.45 -12.22 -6.86
C ALA A 236 -11.26 -12.09 -5.91
N VAL A 237 -11.29 -12.87 -4.84
CA VAL A 237 -10.20 -13.01 -3.87
C VAL A 237 -9.71 -14.45 -3.86
N HIS A 238 -8.40 -14.62 -3.88
CA HIS A 238 -7.72 -15.87 -3.55
C HIS A 238 -7.36 -15.84 -2.07
N LEU A 239 -7.73 -16.89 -1.33
CA LEU A 239 -7.54 -16.97 0.12
C LEU A 239 -6.54 -18.06 0.48
N HIS A 240 -5.62 -17.73 1.37
CA HIS A 240 -4.67 -18.68 1.92
C HIS A 240 -5.40 -19.54 2.98
N LEU A 241 -5.37 -20.87 2.80
CA LEU A 241 -5.73 -21.78 3.87
C LEU A 241 -4.58 -21.81 4.88
N PRO A 242 -4.86 -21.75 6.19
CA PRO A 242 -3.81 -21.99 7.17
C PRO A 242 -3.19 -23.35 6.93
N ASP A 243 -1.86 -23.41 6.92
CA ASP A 243 -1.08 -24.65 6.81
C ASP A 243 -1.70 -25.73 7.70
N SER A 244 -2.40 -26.70 7.11
CA SER A 244 -2.46 -28.00 7.73
C SER A 244 -1.03 -28.53 7.77
N GLU A 245 -0.62 -29.17 8.86
CA GLU A 245 0.70 -29.83 8.94
C GLU A 245 0.93 -30.88 7.81
N GLU A 246 -0.11 -31.18 7.04
CA GLU A 246 -0.08 -31.91 5.79
C GLU A 246 0.10 -30.92 4.63
N GLN A 247 1.22 -31.06 3.90
CA GLN A 247 1.48 -30.28 2.68
C GLN A 247 0.24 -30.33 1.78
N PRO A 248 -0.26 -29.18 1.27
CA PRO A 248 -1.39 -29.17 0.36
C PRO A 248 -1.09 -30.07 -0.84
N ASP A 249 -2.07 -30.90 -1.21
CA ASP A 249 -1.96 -31.73 -2.40
C ASP A 249 -1.81 -30.77 -3.60
N PRO A 250 -0.86 -30.95 -4.52
CA PRO A 250 -0.81 -30.15 -5.76
C PRO A 250 -2.10 -30.23 -6.59
N ASP A 251 -3.00 -31.17 -6.31
CA ASP A 251 -4.35 -31.26 -6.87
C ASP A 251 -5.42 -30.46 -6.07
N ASP A 252 -5.06 -29.81 -4.96
CA ASP A 252 -6.00 -28.99 -4.17
C ASP A 252 -6.44 -27.77 -4.99
N THR A 253 -7.75 -27.66 -5.17
CA THR A 253 -8.34 -26.54 -5.90
C THR A 253 -8.17 -25.26 -5.07
N PRO A 254 -7.60 -24.18 -5.63
CA PRO A 254 -7.39 -22.95 -4.89
C PRO A 254 -8.71 -22.33 -4.46
N TRP A 255 -8.69 -21.65 -3.33
CA TRP A 255 -9.90 -21.11 -2.69
C TRP A 255 -10.18 -19.70 -3.18
N VAL A 256 -10.99 -19.62 -4.23
CA VAL A 256 -11.30 -18.37 -4.91
C VAL A 256 -12.77 -18.03 -4.74
N PHE A 257 -13.05 -16.84 -4.20
CA PHE A 257 -14.41 -16.41 -3.89
C PHE A 257 -14.73 -15.05 -4.51
N SER A 258 -16.01 -14.81 -4.77
CA SER A 258 -16.46 -13.54 -5.32
C SER A 258 -16.17 -12.39 -4.35
N LEU A 259 -15.53 -11.34 -4.85
CA LEU A 259 -15.29 -10.11 -4.09
C LEU A 259 -16.61 -9.49 -3.59
N GLY A 260 -17.71 -9.70 -4.34
CA GLY A 260 -19.04 -9.25 -3.98
C GLY A 260 -19.62 -9.94 -2.73
N GLU A 261 -19.11 -11.11 -2.35
CA GLU A 261 -19.67 -11.97 -1.30
C GLU A 261 -18.83 -12.00 -0.01
N VAL A 262 -17.64 -11.38 -0.01
CA VAL A 262 -16.71 -11.36 1.13
C VAL A 262 -16.62 -9.99 1.81
N SER A 263 -16.47 -9.98 3.13
CA SER A 263 -16.06 -8.80 3.91
C SER A 263 -14.64 -8.97 4.44
N PHE A 264 -13.94 -7.84 4.58
CA PHE A 264 -12.55 -7.78 5.01
C PHE A 264 -12.44 -7.27 6.44
N PHE A 265 -11.49 -7.81 7.19
CA PHE A 265 -11.20 -7.38 8.55
C PHE A 265 -9.73 -7.61 8.91
N LEU A 266 -9.26 -6.91 9.93
CA LEU A 266 -7.93 -7.09 10.47
C LEU A 266 -7.92 -8.20 11.52
N GLN A 267 -6.98 -9.13 11.37
CA GLN A 267 -6.72 -10.15 12.38
C GLN A 267 -5.34 -9.93 12.98
N SER A 268 -5.25 -9.85 14.31
CA SER A 268 -3.97 -9.79 15.01
C SER A 268 -3.23 -11.13 14.92
N ILE A 269 -1.98 -11.05 14.50
CA ILE A 269 -0.99 -12.13 14.55
C ILE A 269 -0.45 -12.12 15.98
N ARG A 270 -1.12 -12.79 16.92
CA ARG A 270 -0.57 -12.93 18.27
C ARG A 270 0.70 -13.77 18.17
N GLY A 271 1.80 -13.25 18.74
CA GLY A 271 3.09 -13.94 18.77
C GLY A 271 2.93 -15.39 19.22
N THR A 272 3.29 -16.30 18.31
CA THR A 272 3.81 -17.63 18.64
C THR A 272 4.97 -17.52 19.60
#